data_AF-A0A0L0T5W5-F1
#
_entry.id   AF-A0A0L0T5W5-F1
#
_cell.length_a   1.000
_cell.length_b   1.000
_cell.length_c   1.000
_cell.angle_alpha   90.00
_cell.angle_beta   90.00
_cell.angle_gamma   90.00
#
_symmetry.space_group_name_H-M   'P 1'
#
loop_
_entity.id
_entity.type
_entity.pdbx_description
1 polymer ?
#
loop_
_entity_poly.entity_id
_entity_poly.type
_entity_poly.pdbx_seq_one_letter_code
_entity_poly.pdbx_strand_id
1 'polypeptide(L)'
;MEEDFANWRDTVWSEFAQFYGIDLAASAAKAAAAGLSRSFKLVDHLLAPATVYRGELGDKALTTYDAKNPFMAKIVATRELFSGKEAGEVRNCVHVELDLAGSKLTYQPGDHLAIWPQNQAVEVDQLAKALGLTDRLDQIFSLTATDPAARKKHPFPCPTTYRAAFTHYLDIAVPPKPHILQAWLPHIKDVATRAIYAQLASDKAAYAAEIGDRHTTAAELLLAHPIVPALPLDVVLESFTRIQPRYYSISSSPRYLGDNNRVHITATVLRYTSAAKNKTVNGLCTRYLLDLHEQLQANPGAALSAPVTIRHAAFKLPRQNATPVIMIGPGTGVAPFRGFVQERCFLAAKAKASTSAIPPAPLGESLLFFGCRYEAHDFLYATEWPEYIAKEGLSELITAFSRDGASKVYVQHRLAEHGDRVWELVRKGAHVYVCGDAKNMARDVQRWFVEAAMSRGGLPEDKAERFVKDMRTKGRYLEDVWA
;
A
#
# COMPACT_ATOMS: atom_id res chain seq x y z
N MET A 1 -17.29 3.20 7.02
CA MET A 1 -17.14 1.80 6.56
C MET A 1 -17.28 0.80 7.70
N GLU A 2 -16.50 0.88 8.79
CA GLU A 2 -16.67 -0.06 9.92
C GLU A 2 -17.98 0.12 10.68
N GLU A 3 -18.35 1.37 10.98
CA GLU A 3 -19.63 1.71 11.60
C GLU A 3 -20.79 1.29 10.72
N ASP A 4 -20.69 1.56 9.40
CA ASP A 4 -21.68 1.10 8.41
C ASP A 4 -21.82 -0.43 8.42
N PHE A 5 -20.71 -1.16 8.52
CA PHE A 5 -20.74 -2.63 8.59
C PHE A 5 -21.36 -3.13 9.90
N ALA A 6 -21.04 -2.51 11.04
CA ALA A 6 -21.63 -2.89 12.34
C ALA A 6 -23.15 -2.66 12.33
N ASN A 7 -23.59 -1.49 11.88
CA ASN A 7 -25.01 -1.15 11.77
C ASN A 7 -25.75 -2.11 10.81
N TRP A 8 -25.16 -2.39 9.66
CA TRP A 8 -25.69 -3.35 8.70
C TRP A 8 -25.78 -4.76 9.30
N ARG A 9 -24.70 -5.24 9.93
CA ARG A 9 -24.62 -6.58 10.54
C ARG A 9 -25.70 -6.77 11.60
N ASP A 10 -25.85 -5.80 12.50
CA ASP A 10 -26.78 -5.90 13.63
C ASP A 10 -28.24 -5.87 13.14
N THR A 11 -28.52 -5.09 12.09
CA THR A 11 -29.82 -5.08 11.41
C THR A 11 -30.09 -6.44 10.75
N VAL A 12 -29.16 -6.94 9.94
CA VAL A 12 -29.33 -8.17 9.16
C VAL A 12 -29.51 -9.41 10.05
N TRP A 13 -28.71 -9.57 11.10
CA TRP A 13 -28.86 -10.73 11.99
C TRP A 13 -30.18 -10.72 12.74
N SER A 14 -30.65 -9.54 13.16
CA SER A 14 -31.93 -9.39 13.85
C SER A 14 -33.10 -9.78 12.93
N GLU A 15 -33.11 -9.26 11.70
CA GLU A 15 -34.13 -9.60 10.69
C GLU A 15 -34.08 -11.08 10.29
N PHE A 16 -32.89 -11.63 10.08
CA PHE A 16 -32.68 -13.04 9.75
C PHE A 16 -33.23 -13.96 10.85
N ALA A 17 -32.91 -13.65 12.11
CA ALA A 17 -33.38 -14.41 13.26
C ALA A 17 -34.91 -14.38 13.38
N GLN A 18 -35.51 -13.21 13.19
CA GLN A 18 -36.96 -13.04 13.19
C GLN A 18 -37.62 -13.85 12.06
N PHE A 19 -37.09 -13.79 10.84
CA PHE A 19 -37.66 -14.48 9.67
C PHE A 19 -37.65 -16.00 9.83
N TYR A 20 -36.54 -16.55 10.33
CA TYR A 20 -36.38 -18.00 10.49
C TYR A 20 -36.81 -18.54 11.86
N GLY A 21 -37.26 -17.68 12.77
CA GLY A 21 -37.63 -18.07 14.15
C GLY A 21 -36.44 -18.60 14.96
N ILE A 22 -35.23 -18.08 14.71
CA ILE A 22 -34.00 -18.51 15.37
C ILE A 22 -33.77 -17.67 16.62
N ASP A 23 -33.59 -18.34 17.77
CA ASP A 23 -33.05 -17.70 18.97
C ASP A 23 -31.52 -17.61 18.85
N LEU A 24 -31.02 -16.41 18.58
CA LEU A 24 -29.58 -16.13 18.46
C LEU A 24 -28.83 -16.37 19.77
N ALA A 25 -29.43 -16.06 20.93
CA ALA A 25 -28.79 -16.22 22.22
C ALA A 25 -28.63 -17.71 22.58
N ALA A 26 -29.69 -18.50 22.37
CA ALA A 26 -29.63 -19.94 22.55
C ALA A 26 -28.64 -20.60 21.58
N SER A 27 -28.60 -20.15 20.32
CA SER A 27 -27.65 -20.65 19.31
C SER A 27 -26.21 -20.34 19.68
N ALA A 28 -25.93 -19.12 20.15
CA ALA A 28 -24.60 -18.73 20.62
C ALA A 28 -24.15 -19.53 21.85
N ALA A 29 -25.05 -19.74 22.82
CA ALA A 29 -24.77 -20.57 24.00
C ALA A 29 -24.45 -22.02 23.61
N LYS A 30 -25.22 -22.60 22.66
CA LYS A 30 -24.97 -23.95 22.14
C LYS A 30 -23.63 -24.05 21.42
N ALA A 31 -23.27 -23.08 20.59
CA ALA A 31 -21.97 -23.04 19.91
C ALA A 31 -20.80 -22.93 20.90
N ALA A 32 -20.93 -22.08 21.92
CA ALA A 32 -19.94 -21.95 22.99
C ALA A 32 -19.76 -23.27 23.77
N ALA A 33 -20.86 -23.95 24.13
CA ALA A 33 -20.81 -25.25 24.80
C ALA A 33 -20.15 -26.35 23.93
N ALA A 34 -20.28 -26.26 22.61
CA ALA A 34 -19.62 -27.15 21.65
C ALA A 34 -18.14 -26.78 21.39
N GLY A 35 -17.60 -25.74 22.04
CA GLY A 35 -16.23 -25.25 21.81
C GLY A 35 -16.04 -24.57 20.44
N LEU A 36 -17.14 -24.26 19.73
CA LEU A 36 -17.16 -23.61 18.42
C LEU A 36 -17.16 -22.07 18.52
N SER A 37 -17.05 -21.51 19.73
CA SER A 37 -16.86 -20.07 19.90
C SER A 37 -15.49 -19.57 19.45
N ARG A 38 -14.52 -20.48 19.27
CA ARG A 38 -13.16 -20.19 18.78
C ARG A 38 -12.97 -20.78 17.40
N SER A 39 -12.34 -20.02 16.50
CA SER A 39 -12.07 -20.50 15.14
C SER A 39 -10.86 -21.43 15.10
N PHE A 40 -9.88 -21.18 15.99
CA PHE A 40 -8.64 -21.95 16.04
C PHE A 40 -8.29 -22.35 17.47
N LYS A 41 -7.51 -23.44 17.60
CA LYS A 41 -6.87 -23.86 18.84
C LYS A 41 -5.34 -23.84 18.69
N LEU A 42 -4.66 -23.43 19.75
CA LEU A 42 -3.20 -23.48 19.84
C LEU A 42 -2.73 -24.92 20.05
N VAL A 43 -1.73 -25.33 19.29
CA VAL A 43 -1.02 -26.60 19.45
C VAL A 43 0.47 -26.31 19.51
N ASP A 44 1.09 -26.49 20.67
CA ASP A 44 2.53 -26.37 20.85
C ASP A 44 3.24 -27.64 20.35
N HIS A 45 4.36 -27.46 19.65
CA HIS A 45 5.16 -28.56 19.13
C HIS A 45 6.45 -28.70 19.95
N LEU A 46 6.58 -29.79 20.71
CA LEU A 46 7.77 -30.09 21.51
C LEU A 46 8.96 -30.57 20.66
N LEU A 47 8.67 -31.19 19.51
CA LEU A 47 9.66 -31.62 18.53
C LEU A 47 9.48 -30.80 17.26
N ALA A 48 10.58 -30.42 16.63
CA ALA A 48 10.54 -29.66 15.38
C ALA A 48 9.86 -30.47 14.27
N PRO A 49 8.74 -30.00 13.69
CA PRO A 49 8.12 -30.64 12.55
C PRO A 49 9.05 -30.63 11.32
N ALA A 50 8.78 -31.51 10.36
CA ALA A 50 9.55 -31.59 9.11
C ALA A 50 9.58 -30.26 8.32
N THR A 51 8.59 -29.39 8.54
CA THR A 51 8.53 -28.06 7.94
C THR A 51 8.11 -27.05 8.99
N VAL A 52 8.84 -25.94 9.07
CA VAL A 52 8.53 -24.79 9.93
C VAL A 52 8.63 -23.54 9.09
N TYR A 53 7.53 -22.81 8.99
CA TYR A 53 7.49 -21.53 8.27
C TYR A 53 8.15 -20.44 9.12
N ARG A 54 9.01 -19.62 8.51
CA ARG A 54 9.78 -18.54 9.14
C ARG A 54 9.53 -17.17 8.51
N GLY A 55 8.53 -17.06 7.65
CA GLY A 55 8.09 -15.82 6.99
C GLY A 55 7.52 -16.05 5.60
N GLU A 56 7.69 -17.25 5.06
CA GLU A 56 7.15 -17.64 3.76
C GLU A 56 5.61 -17.69 3.80
N LEU A 57 4.96 -17.09 2.81
CA LEU A 57 3.50 -17.04 2.74
C LEU A 57 2.87 -18.23 2.02
N GLY A 58 3.66 -18.93 1.20
CA GLY A 58 3.26 -20.06 0.38
C GLY A 58 4.24 -21.23 0.49
N ASP A 59 3.92 -22.31 -0.23
CA ASP A 59 4.75 -23.50 -0.28
C ASP A 59 6.00 -23.28 -1.13
N LYS A 60 7.18 -23.55 -0.55
CA LYS A 60 8.49 -23.41 -1.20
C LYS A 60 8.65 -24.29 -2.44
N ALA A 61 7.88 -25.36 -2.57
CA ALA A 61 7.94 -26.25 -3.73
C ALA A 61 7.28 -25.63 -4.99
N LEU A 62 6.47 -24.58 -4.83
CA LEU A 62 5.78 -23.93 -5.94
C LEU A 62 6.71 -22.99 -6.71
N THR A 63 6.73 -23.14 -8.03
CA THR A 63 7.52 -22.33 -8.97
C THR A 63 6.71 -21.24 -9.67
N THR A 64 5.40 -21.19 -9.42
CA THR A 64 4.51 -20.12 -9.87
C THR A 64 4.27 -19.14 -8.73
N TYR A 65 4.48 -17.85 -9.01
CA TYR A 65 4.37 -16.80 -8.02
C TYR A 65 3.09 -15.98 -8.18
N ASP A 66 2.35 -15.84 -7.10
CA ASP A 66 1.09 -15.10 -7.02
C ASP A 66 0.89 -14.55 -5.60
N ALA A 67 -0.28 -13.95 -5.32
CA ALA A 67 -0.54 -13.35 -4.01
C ALA A 67 -0.54 -14.34 -2.83
N LYS A 68 -0.64 -15.65 -3.09
CA LYS A 68 -0.56 -16.71 -2.08
C LYS A 68 0.85 -17.29 -1.97
N ASN A 69 1.64 -17.19 -3.03
CA ASN A 69 3.04 -17.60 -3.09
C ASN A 69 3.90 -16.48 -3.71
N PRO A 70 4.22 -15.39 -2.99
CA PRO A 70 5.00 -14.30 -3.56
C PRO A 70 6.44 -14.72 -3.84
N PHE A 71 7.06 -14.09 -4.84
CA PHE A 71 8.47 -14.29 -5.16
C PHE A 71 9.35 -13.54 -4.17
N MET A 72 10.39 -14.17 -3.62
CA MET A 72 11.38 -13.48 -2.79
C MET A 72 12.38 -12.73 -3.68
N ALA A 73 12.07 -11.47 -4.00
CA ALA A 73 12.92 -10.63 -4.83
C ALA A 73 14.06 -10.02 -4.02
N LYS A 74 15.28 -10.08 -4.55
CA LYS A 74 16.44 -9.45 -3.94
C LYS A 74 16.36 -7.93 -4.07
N ILE A 75 16.68 -7.20 -3.00
CA ILE A 75 16.85 -5.74 -3.06
C ILE A 75 18.25 -5.47 -3.62
N VAL A 76 18.31 -4.88 -4.82
CA VAL A 76 19.57 -4.67 -5.56
C VAL A 76 20.18 -3.32 -5.23
N ALA A 77 19.35 -2.28 -5.18
CA ALA A 77 19.78 -0.92 -4.92
C ALA A 77 18.67 -0.13 -4.25
N THR A 78 19.06 0.84 -3.43
CA THR A 78 18.15 1.81 -2.84
C THR A 78 18.78 3.20 -2.86
N ARG A 79 17.95 4.24 -2.96
CA ARG A 79 18.41 5.63 -2.93
C ARG A 79 17.37 6.51 -2.23
N GLU A 80 17.82 7.37 -1.32
CA GLU A 80 17.01 8.50 -0.81
C GLU A 80 16.86 9.54 -1.92
N LEU A 81 15.62 9.93 -2.20
CA LEU A 81 15.28 10.86 -3.27
C LEU A 81 15.07 12.29 -2.78
N PHE A 82 14.89 12.51 -1.48
CA PHE A 82 14.82 13.86 -0.92
C PHE A 82 16.21 14.39 -0.57
N SER A 83 16.54 15.58 -1.06
CA SER A 83 17.80 16.29 -0.85
C SER A 83 17.64 17.36 0.24
N GLY A 84 17.73 16.96 1.51
CA GLY A 84 17.84 17.91 2.63
C GLY A 84 16.90 17.63 3.79
N LYS A 85 17.05 18.44 4.85
CA LYS A 85 16.17 18.45 6.01
C LYS A 85 15.34 19.73 5.97
N GLU A 86 14.03 19.60 5.79
CA GLU A 86 13.11 20.69 6.12
C GLU A 86 13.26 20.97 7.62
N ALA A 87 13.39 22.24 8.02
CA ALA A 87 13.55 22.59 9.43
C ALA A 87 12.31 22.12 10.22
N GLY A 88 12.49 21.08 11.06
CA GLY A 88 11.45 20.56 11.93
C GLY A 88 10.62 19.38 11.41
N GLU A 89 10.82 18.89 10.17
CA GLU A 89 10.09 17.71 9.65
C GLU A 89 11.05 16.71 8.98
N VAL A 90 11.12 15.48 9.51
CA VAL A 90 11.91 14.40 8.89
C VAL A 90 11.02 13.65 7.90
N ARG A 91 11.26 13.87 6.61
CA ARG A 91 10.62 13.16 5.50
C ARG A 91 11.67 12.39 4.69
N ASN A 92 11.26 11.26 4.14
CA ASN A 92 12.09 10.39 3.32
C ASN A 92 11.26 9.94 2.11
N CYS A 93 11.91 9.77 0.96
CA CYS A 93 11.34 9.07 -0.18
C CYS A 93 12.37 8.13 -0.78
N VAL A 94 12.09 6.83 -0.72
CA VAL A 94 13.06 5.81 -1.11
C VAL A 94 12.73 5.31 -2.52
N HIS A 95 13.74 5.34 -3.38
CA HIS A 95 13.79 4.52 -4.59
C HIS A 95 14.29 3.13 -4.23
N VAL A 96 13.62 2.09 -4.75
CA VAL A 96 14.02 0.70 -4.52
C VAL A 96 14.05 -0.04 -5.85
N GLU A 97 15.15 -0.75 -6.12
CA GLU A 97 15.30 -1.67 -7.24
C GLU A 97 15.28 -3.11 -6.73
N LEU A 98 14.42 -3.94 -7.33
CA LEU A 98 14.30 -5.35 -7.01
C LEU A 98 14.62 -6.23 -8.23
N ASP A 99 15.29 -7.35 -7.99
CA ASP A 99 15.61 -8.36 -9.00
C ASP A 99 14.51 -9.42 -9.08
N LEU A 100 13.94 -9.60 -10.27
CA LEU A 100 12.92 -10.61 -10.58
C LEU A 100 13.52 -11.83 -11.32
N ALA A 101 14.84 -11.93 -11.47
CA ALA A 101 15.49 -13.04 -12.16
C ALA A 101 15.06 -14.40 -11.57
N GLY A 102 14.79 -15.37 -12.45
CA GLY A 102 14.32 -16.71 -12.05
C GLY A 102 12.83 -16.81 -11.70
N SER A 103 12.14 -15.69 -11.51
CA SER A 103 10.71 -15.70 -11.13
C SER A 103 9.73 -15.93 -12.29
N LYS A 104 10.17 -15.64 -13.52
CA LYS A 104 9.30 -15.51 -14.72
C LYS A 104 8.19 -14.44 -14.60
N LEU A 105 8.21 -13.62 -13.55
CA LEU A 105 7.32 -12.47 -13.43
C LEU A 105 7.69 -11.45 -14.51
N THR A 106 6.67 -10.93 -15.17
CA THR A 106 6.81 -9.87 -16.17
C THR A 106 5.94 -8.69 -15.77
N TYR A 107 6.30 -7.50 -16.22
CA TYR A 107 5.50 -6.30 -15.99
C TYR A 107 5.63 -5.36 -17.18
N GLN A 108 4.70 -4.41 -17.27
CA GLN A 108 4.77 -3.28 -18.17
C GLN A 108 4.68 -1.99 -17.36
N PRO A 109 5.25 -0.87 -17.86
CA PRO A 109 5.05 0.43 -17.23
C PRO A 109 3.56 0.66 -16.88
N GLY A 110 3.32 1.18 -15.67
CA GLY A 110 1.98 1.37 -15.11
C GLY A 110 1.32 0.14 -14.47
N ASP A 111 2.01 -1.00 -14.40
CA ASP A 111 1.64 -2.08 -13.46
C ASP A 111 2.03 -1.72 -12.02
N HIS A 112 1.53 -2.51 -11.07
CA HIS A 112 1.87 -2.36 -9.65
C HIS A 112 2.73 -3.52 -9.15
N LEU A 113 3.67 -3.21 -8.26
CA LEU A 113 4.39 -4.19 -7.46
C LEU A 113 3.72 -4.28 -6.08
N ALA A 114 3.25 -5.46 -5.70
CA ALA A 114 2.77 -5.73 -4.35
C ALA A 114 3.94 -6.24 -3.50
N ILE A 115 4.20 -5.61 -2.35
CA ILE A 115 5.25 -6.00 -1.41
C ILE A 115 4.62 -6.40 -0.07
N TRP A 116 5.00 -7.55 0.46
CA TRP A 116 4.65 -7.92 1.84
C TRP A 116 5.70 -7.41 2.81
N PRO A 117 5.33 -6.49 3.71
CA PRO A 117 6.26 -5.97 4.70
C PRO A 117 6.39 -6.89 5.90
N GLN A 118 7.27 -6.52 6.83
CA GLN A 118 7.41 -7.12 8.14
C GLN A 118 7.30 -6.05 9.24
N ASN A 119 6.81 -6.44 10.42
CA ASN A 119 6.78 -5.56 11.58
C ASN A 119 8.20 -5.26 12.09
N GLN A 120 8.35 -4.15 12.80
CA GLN A 120 9.65 -3.81 13.37
C GLN A 120 9.97 -4.72 14.56
N ALA A 121 11.25 -5.05 14.74
CA ALA A 121 11.70 -5.89 15.85
C ALA A 121 11.23 -5.36 17.22
N VAL A 122 11.24 -4.03 17.41
CA VAL A 122 10.76 -3.39 18.64
C VAL A 122 9.28 -3.65 18.91
N GLU A 123 8.43 -3.72 17.88
CA GLU A 123 7.00 -4.00 18.03
C GLU A 123 6.77 -5.48 18.37
N VAL A 124 7.55 -6.37 17.74
CA VAL A 124 7.55 -7.80 18.02
C VAL A 124 7.96 -8.07 19.47
N ASP A 125 9.06 -7.47 19.93
CA ASP A 125 9.57 -7.61 21.29
C ASP A 125 8.60 -7.04 22.32
N GLN A 126 7.97 -5.89 22.01
CA GLN A 126 6.96 -5.29 22.88
C GLN A 126 5.72 -6.17 23.05
N LEU A 127 5.23 -6.76 21.95
CA LEU A 127 4.11 -7.71 22.02
C LEU A 127 4.50 -9.00 22.75
N ALA A 128 5.71 -9.50 22.51
CA ALA A 128 6.23 -10.68 23.21
C ALA A 128 6.26 -10.45 24.72
N LYS A 129 6.73 -9.27 25.15
CA LYS A 129 6.72 -8.86 26.56
C LYS A 129 5.29 -8.80 27.11
N ALA A 130 4.38 -8.15 26.38
CA ALA A 130 2.98 -8.01 26.80
C ALA A 130 2.25 -9.36 26.99
N LEU A 131 2.65 -10.39 26.23
CA LEU A 131 2.06 -11.74 26.26
C LEU A 131 2.85 -12.75 27.10
N GLY A 132 3.94 -12.36 27.76
CA GLY A 132 4.80 -13.30 28.49
C GLY A 132 5.45 -14.35 27.58
N LEU A 133 5.89 -13.92 26.39
CA LEU A 133 6.48 -14.73 25.33
C LEU A 133 7.95 -14.39 25.05
N THR A 134 8.58 -13.47 25.79
CA THR A 134 9.96 -13.01 25.55
C THR A 134 10.94 -14.16 25.36
N ASP A 135 10.93 -15.15 26.25
CA ASP A 135 11.83 -16.32 26.20
C ASP A 135 11.28 -17.49 25.35
N ARG A 136 10.14 -17.28 24.69
CA ARG A 136 9.42 -18.29 23.91
C ARG A 136 9.20 -17.88 22.46
N LEU A 137 9.81 -16.79 22.00
CA LEU A 137 9.63 -16.27 20.65
C LEU A 137 9.96 -17.31 19.57
N ASP A 138 10.92 -18.19 19.83
CA ASP A 138 11.34 -19.23 18.89
C ASP A 138 10.64 -20.59 19.11
N GLN A 139 9.70 -20.66 20.07
CA GLN A 139 8.85 -21.83 20.27
C GLN A 139 7.95 -22.05 19.05
N ILE A 140 7.85 -23.31 18.61
CA ILE A 140 7.05 -23.71 17.45
C ILE A 140 5.63 -24.05 17.91
N PHE A 141 4.64 -23.49 17.21
CA PHE A 141 3.23 -23.75 17.45
C PHE A 141 2.45 -23.89 16.13
N SER A 142 1.18 -24.25 16.24
CA SER A 142 0.19 -24.15 15.16
C SER A 142 -1.13 -23.64 15.70
N LEU A 143 -1.82 -22.81 14.91
CA LEU A 143 -3.24 -22.52 15.12
C LEU A 143 -4.05 -23.37 14.17
N THR A 144 -4.71 -24.39 14.70
CA THR A 144 -5.46 -25.37 13.90
C THR A 144 -6.94 -25.11 14.06
N ALA A 145 -7.68 -25.16 12.96
CA ALA A 145 -9.13 -24.97 12.98
C ALA A 145 -9.79 -25.91 13.99
N THR A 146 -10.72 -25.39 14.79
CA THR A 146 -11.51 -26.19 15.73
C THR A 146 -12.51 -27.07 15.00
N ASP A 147 -13.08 -26.56 13.90
CA ASP A 147 -13.94 -27.29 12.98
C ASP A 147 -13.12 -28.17 12.01
N PRO A 148 -13.22 -29.51 12.10
CA PRO A 148 -12.54 -30.42 11.17
C PRO A 148 -12.96 -30.23 9.71
N ALA A 149 -14.18 -29.75 9.45
CA ALA A 149 -14.70 -29.50 8.11
C ALA A 149 -14.20 -28.18 7.50
N ALA A 150 -13.54 -27.31 8.28
CA ALA A 150 -13.05 -26.03 7.81
C ALA A 150 -12.06 -26.22 6.64
N ARG A 151 -12.33 -25.53 5.52
CA ARG A 151 -11.41 -25.49 4.36
C ARG A 151 -10.09 -24.81 4.70
N LYS A 152 -10.15 -23.78 5.55
CA LYS A 152 -8.97 -23.05 6.05
C LYS A 152 -8.49 -23.72 7.33
N LYS A 153 -7.47 -24.59 7.23
CA LYS A 153 -6.93 -25.32 8.39
C LYS A 153 -6.17 -24.44 9.37
N HIS A 154 -5.55 -23.37 8.88
CA HIS A 154 -4.74 -22.46 9.67
C HIS A 154 -5.00 -21.00 9.27
N PRO A 155 -4.91 -20.03 10.20
CA PRO A 155 -5.13 -18.61 9.89
C PRO A 155 -4.00 -18.01 9.04
N PHE A 156 -2.80 -18.58 9.17
CA PHE A 156 -1.53 -18.26 8.51
C PHE A 156 -0.66 -19.52 8.41
N PRO A 157 0.47 -19.51 7.66
CA PRO A 157 1.33 -20.67 7.50
C PRO A 157 1.74 -21.27 8.85
N CYS A 158 1.44 -22.55 9.05
CA CYS A 158 1.72 -23.33 10.25
C CYS A 158 2.29 -24.70 9.84
N PRO A 159 3.14 -25.33 10.66
CA PRO A 159 3.70 -24.85 11.92
C PRO A 159 4.67 -23.66 11.76
N THR A 160 4.75 -22.79 12.77
CA THR A 160 5.61 -21.59 12.76
C THR A 160 6.04 -21.20 14.16
N THR A 161 6.93 -20.21 14.30
CA THR A 161 7.33 -19.65 15.60
C THR A 161 6.55 -18.38 15.93
N TYR A 162 6.47 -18.00 17.21
CA TYR A 162 5.84 -16.73 17.61
C TYR A 162 6.55 -15.54 16.96
N ARG A 163 7.89 -15.58 16.88
CA ARG A 163 8.70 -14.60 16.16
C ARG A 163 8.26 -14.46 14.72
N ALA A 164 8.17 -15.56 13.97
CA ALA A 164 7.77 -15.50 12.57
C ALA A 164 6.32 -15.02 12.39
N ALA A 165 5.40 -15.44 13.26
CA ALA A 165 4.01 -15.00 13.24
C ALA A 165 3.88 -13.48 13.47
N PHE A 166 4.58 -12.95 14.48
CA PHE A 166 4.58 -11.53 14.81
C PHE A 166 5.36 -10.69 13.81
N THR A 167 6.42 -11.22 13.18
CA THR A 167 7.20 -10.45 12.20
C THR A 167 6.50 -10.41 10.84
N HIS A 168 5.93 -11.52 10.37
CA HIS A 168 5.55 -11.66 8.95
C HIS A 168 4.06 -11.87 8.68
N TYR A 169 3.26 -12.35 9.65
CA TYR A 169 1.91 -12.81 9.36
C TYR A 169 0.81 -11.94 9.95
N LEU A 170 1.03 -11.36 11.13
CA LEU A 170 0.02 -10.61 11.90
C LEU A 170 0.33 -9.12 11.88
N ASP A 171 -0.68 -8.29 11.62
CA ASP A 171 -0.56 -6.84 11.64
C ASP A 171 -0.70 -6.35 13.09
N ILE A 172 0.42 -6.35 13.82
CA ILE A 172 0.46 -6.12 15.28
C ILE A 172 0.58 -4.64 15.67
N ALA A 173 0.95 -3.80 14.72
CA ALA A 173 1.15 -2.36 14.91
C ALA A 173 -0.16 -1.56 14.83
N VAL A 174 -1.24 -2.16 14.32
CA VAL A 174 -2.55 -1.51 14.21
C VAL A 174 -3.25 -1.47 15.57
N PRO A 175 -3.87 -0.34 15.96
CA PRO A 175 -4.67 -0.26 17.17
C PRO A 175 -5.80 -1.32 17.19
N PRO A 176 -6.00 -2.03 18.31
CA PRO A 176 -7.03 -3.06 18.39
C PRO A 176 -8.41 -2.41 18.31
N LYS A 177 -9.23 -2.86 17.37
CA LYS A 177 -10.58 -2.33 17.16
C LYS A 177 -11.52 -2.72 18.31
N PRO A 178 -12.63 -1.99 18.53
CA PRO A 178 -13.54 -2.29 19.64
C PRO A 178 -14.03 -3.74 19.69
N HIS A 179 -14.32 -4.36 18.53
CA HIS A 179 -14.76 -5.76 18.47
C HIS A 179 -13.69 -6.76 18.96
N ILE A 180 -12.40 -6.43 18.84
CA ILE A 180 -11.32 -7.26 19.40
C ILE A 180 -11.39 -7.23 20.92
N LEU A 181 -11.59 -6.04 21.51
CA LEU A 181 -11.75 -5.88 22.95
C LEU A 181 -12.99 -6.63 23.45
N GLN A 182 -14.11 -6.56 22.71
CA GLN A 182 -15.32 -7.33 23.00
C GLN A 182 -15.05 -8.84 23.02
N ALA A 183 -14.25 -9.35 22.07
CA ALA A 183 -13.88 -10.76 22.02
C ALA A 183 -12.99 -11.19 23.21
N TRP A 184 -12.22 -10.28 23.79
CA TRP A 184 -11.38 -10.58 24.96
C TRP A 184 -12.16 -10.56 26.27
N LEU A 185 -13.23 -9.75 26.38
CA LEU A 185 -13.99 -9.59 27.62
C LEU A 185 -14.36 -10.91 28.30
N PRO A 186 -14.90 -11.95 27.63
CA PRO A 186 -15.25 -13.22 28.28
C PRO A 186 -14.09 -13.91 29.03
N HIS A 187 -12.84 -13.58 28.68
CA HIS A 187 -11.64 -14.17 29.27
C HIS A 187 -11.04 -13.32 30.41
N ILE A 188 -11.55 -12.11 30.64
CA ILE A 188 -11.10 -11.22 31.72
C ILE A 188 -11.97 -11.46 32.96
N LYS A 189 -11.36 -12.10 33.96
CA LYS A 189 -12.03 -12.47 35.23
C LYS A 189 -12.00 -11.35 36.27
N ASP A 190 -10.91 -10.59 36.31
CA ASP A 190 -10.79 -9.46 37.24
C ASP A 190 -11.81 -8.37 36.89
N VAL A 191 -12.61 -7.97 37.88
CA VAL A 191 -13.76 -7.07 37.69
C VAL A 191 -13.29 -5.66 37.28
N ALA A 192 -12.22 -5.16 37.91
CA ALA A 192 -11.70 -3.82 37.65
C ALA A 192 -11.11 -3.74 36.23
N THR A 193 -10.28 -4.70 35.86
CA THR A 193 -9.69 -4.80 34.51
C THR A 193 -10.79 -4.98 33.46
N ARG A 194 -11.77 -5.86 33.72
CA ARG A 194 -12.90 -6.08 32.80
C ARG A 194 -13.68 -4.78 32.56
N ALA A 195 -13.90 -3.95 33.59
CA ALA A 195 -14.60 -2.67 33.44
C ALA A 195 -13.86 -1.72 32.49
N ILE A 196 -12.52 -1.64 32.59
CA ILE A 196 -11.68 -0.82 31.68
C ILE A 196 -11.87 -1.28 30.23
N TYR A 197 -11.67 -2.58 29.96
CA TYR A 197 -11.81 -3.13 28.61
C TYR A 197 -13.25 -3.00 28.08
N ALA A 198 -14.26 -3.11 28.94
CA ALA A 198 -15.66 -2.98 28.54
C ALA A 198 -16.01 -1.54 28.16
N GLN A 199 -15.47 -0.56 28.89
CA GLN A 199 -15.60 0.85 28.54
C GLN A 199 -14.93 1.13 27.19
N LEU A 200 -13.68 0.72 27.00
CA LEU A 200 -12.95 0.90 25.74
C LEU A 200 -13.63 0.20 24.55
N ALA A 201 -14.36 -0.87 24.79
CA ALA A 201 -15.07 -1.65 23.78
C ALA A 201 -16.44 -1.07 23.36
N SER A 202 -17.02 -0.16 24.16
CA SER A 202 -18.41 0.32 23.98
C SER A 202 -18.54 1.84 23.93
N ASP A 203 -17.62 2.58 24.54
CA ASP A 203 -17.60 4.04 24.56
C ASP A 203 -16.62 4.57 23.49
N LYS A 204 -17.18 5.23 22.46
CA LYS A 204 -16.44 5.81 21.34
C LYS A 204 -15.45 6.88 21.79
N ALA A 205 -15.82 7.72 22.77
CA ALA A 205 -14.94 8.77 23.27
C ALA A 205 -13.80 8.18 24.09
N ALA A 206 -14.07 7.19 24.95
CA ALA A 206 -13.03 6.48 25.69
C ALA A 206 -12.06 5.75 24.74
N TYR A 207 -12.59 5.06 23.74
CA TYR A 207 -11.78 4.40 22.71
C TYR A 207 -10.90 5.38 21.95
N ALA A 208 -11.45 6.51 21.50
CA ALA A 208 -10.69 7.53 20.77
C ALA A 208 -9.55 8.08 21.64
N ALA A 209 -9.85 8.48 22.88
CA ALA A 209 -8.89 9.07 23.79
C ALA A 209 -7.72 8.13 24.18
N GLU A 210 -8.00 6.84 24.39
CA GLU A 210 -7.00 5.89 24.88
C GLU A 210 -6.34 5.06 23.77
N ILE A 211 -7.04 4.79 22.67
CA ILE A 211 -6.58 3.89 21.61
C ILE A 211 -6.48 4.60 20.27
N GLY A 212 -7.58 5.13 19.75
CA GLY A 212 -7.67 5.67 18.40
C GLY A 212 -6.70 6.82 18.14
N ASP A 213 -6.87 7.92 18.88
CA ASP A 213 -6.11 9.16 18.70
C ASP A 213 -4.66 9.00 19.15
N ARG A 214 -4.42 8.10 20.12
CA ARG A 214 -3.08 7.79 20.64
C ARG A 214 -2.29 6.82 19.76
N HIS A 215 -2.95 6.09 18.87
CA HIS A 215 -2.39 4.95 18.16
C HIS A 215 -1.82 3.89 19.11
N THR A 216 -2.58 3.55 20.15
CA THR A 216 -2.18 2.55 21.15
C THR A 216 -2.33 1.14 20.56
N THR A 217 -1.23 0.41 20.45
CA THR A 217 -1.25 -0.97 19.94
C THR A 217 -1.79 -1.95 20.98
N ALA A 218 -2.13 -3.18 20.57
CA ALA A 218 -2.54 -4.24 21.49
C ALA A 218 -1.47 -4.50 22.56
N ALA A 219 -0.19 -4.48 22.19
CA ALA A 219 0.92 -4.66 23.11
C ALA A 219 0.98 -3.53 24.15
N GLU A 220 0.84 -2.29 23.72
CA GLU A 220 0.82 -1.13 24.62
C GLU A 220 -0.37 -1.17 25.58
N LEU A 221 -1.55 -1.53 25.08
CA LEU A 221 -2.76 -1.65 25.90
C LEU A 221 -2.60 -2.73 26.98
N LEU A 222 -2.11 -3.91 26.61
CA LEU A 222 -1.88 -5.02 27.56
C LEU A 222 -0.79 -4.70 28.59
N LEU A 223 0.21 -3.87 28.23
CA LEU A 223 1.23 -3.41 29.18
C LEU A 223 0.67 -2.35 30.14
N ALA A 224 -0.23 -1.48 29.69
CA ALA A 224 -0.85 -0.44 30.50
C ALA A 224 -1.95 -1.00 31.43
N HIS A 225 -2.71 -1.98 30.95
CA HIS A 225 -3.81 -2.64 31.67
C HIS A 225 -3.64 -4.17 31.62
N PRO A 226 -2.70 -4.74 32.39
CA PRO A 226 -2.42 -6.18 32.33
C PRO A 226 -3.64 -7.02 32.71
N ILE A 227 -3.92 -8.05 31.92
CA ILE A 227 -4.97 -9.04 32.21
C ILE A 227 -4.32 -10.22 32.95
N VAL A 228 -4.77 -10.49 34.17
CA VAL A 228 -4.28 -11.59 35.01
C VAL A 228 -5.44 -12.47 35.46
N PRO A 229 -5.40 -13.80 35.23
CA PRO A 229 -4.40 -14.53 34.44
C PRO A 229 -4.42 -14.12 32.97
N ALA A 230 -3.30 -14.33 32.25
CA ALA A 230 -3.14 -13.94 30.86
C ALA A 230 -4.23 -14.53 29.96
N LEU A 231 -4.60 -13.78 28.91
CA LEU A 231 -5.52 -14.25 27.88
C LEU A 231 -4.99 -15.52 27.22
N PRO A 232 -5.87 -16.46 26.83
CA PRO A 232 -5.47 -17.58 25.98
C PRO A 232 -4.81 -17.07 24.68
N LEU A 233 -3.64 -17.61 24.33
CA LEU A 233 -2.87 -17.10 23.19
C LEU A 233 -3.59 -17.32 21.86
N ASP A 234 -4.36 -18.39 21.71
CA ASP A 234 -5.22 -18.61 20.52
C ASP A 234 -6.23 -17.49 20.32
N VAL A 235 -6.88 -17.01 21.40
CA VAL A 235 -7.83 -15.88 21.36
C VAL A 235 -7.13 -14.59 20.91
N VAL A 236 -5.94 -14.32 21.46
CA VAL A 236 -5.18 -13.12 21.09
C VAL A 236 -4.68 -13.21 19.65
N LEU A 237 -4.12 -14.35 19.25
CA LEU A 237 -3.54 -14.52 17.91
C LEU A 237 -4.59 -14.51 16.80
N GLU A 238 -5.79 -15.05 17.03
CA GLU A 238 -6.88 -15.00 16.05
C GLU A 238 -7.51 -13.60 15.93
N SER A 239 -7.28 -12.73 16.92
CA SER A 239 -7.78 -11.34 16.91
C SER A 239 -7.02 -10.43 15.94
N PHE A 240 -5.75 -10.73 15.64
CA PHE A 240 -4.96 -9.91 14.74
C PHE A 240 -5.35 -10.16 13.28
N THR A 241 -5.48 -9.08 12.52
CA THR A 241 -5.59 -9.18 11.06
C THR A 241 -4.28 -9.63 10.44
N ARG A 242 -4.35 -10.28 9.27
CA ARG A 242 -3.17 -10.67 8.51
C ARG A 242 -2.49 -9.44 7.89
N ILE A 243 -1.15 -9.41 7.90
CA ILE A 243 -0.39 -8.43 7.11
C ILE A 243 -0.78 -8.57 5.63
N GLN A 244 -1.28 -7.47 5.06
CA GLN A 244 -1.61 -7.37 3.64
C GLN A 244 -0.42 -6.86 2.82
N PRO A 245 -0.30 -7.22 1.54
CA PRO A 245 0.65 -6.55 0.65
C PRO A 245 0.30 -5.07 0.52
N ARG A 246 1.31 -4.24 0.33
CA ARG A 246 1.15 -2.83 -0.08
C ARG A 246 1.57 -2.70 -1.53
N TYR A 247 0.75 -2.01 -2.32
CA TYR A 247 0.96 -1.82 -3.75
C TYR A 247 1.73 -0.53 -4.00
N TYR A 248 2.69 -0.59 -4.92
CA TYR A 248 3.43 0.56 -5.41
C TYR A 248 3.36 0.58 -6.94
N SER A 249 3.08 1.74 -7.52
CA SER A 249 3.17 1.95 -8.96
C SER A 249 4.61 1.77 -9.41
N ILE A 250 4.83 0.89 -10.38
CA ILE A 250 6.17 0.58 -10.85
C ILE A 250 6.76 1.78 -11.59
N SER A 251 7.96 2.21 -11.20
CA SER A 251 8.64 3.41 -11.70
C SER A 251 9.76 3.14 -12.70
N SER A 252 9.69 2.01 -13.39
CA SER A 252 10.63 1.60 -14.44
C SER A 252 9.94 1.12 -15.72
N SER A 253 10.66 1.15 -16.84
CA SER A 253 10.38 0.35 -18.03
C SER A 253 11.39 -0.78 -18.16
N PRO A 254 10.95 -2.06 -18.30
CA PRO A 254 11.88 -3.19 -18.44
C PRO A 254 12.70 -3.05 -19.72
N ARG A 255 12.09 -2.58 -20.82
CA ARG A 255 12.76 -2.39 -22.12
C ARG A 255 13.81 -1.29 -22.08
N TYR A 256 13.53 -0.19 -21.38
CA TYR A 256 14.52 0.87 -21.18
C TYR A 256 15.72 0.39 -20.34
N LEU A 257 15.48 -0.50 -19.38
CA LEU A 257 16.53 -1.11 -18.56
C LEU A 257 17.27 -2.27 -19.25
N GLY A 258 16.93 -2.59 -20.51
CA GLY A 258 17.54 -3.69 -21.27
C GLY A 258 17.05 -5.09 -20.86
N ASP A 259 15.80 -5.19 -20.38
CA ASP A 259 15.13 -6.44 -19.98
C ASP A 259 15.93 -7.26 -18.96
N ASN A 260 16.61 -6.57 -18.05
CA ASN A 260 17.49 -7.14 -17.03
C ASN A 260 16.77 -7.70 -15.78
N ASN A 261 15.46 -7.97 -15.87
CA ASN A 261 14.58 -8.41 -14.78
C ASN A 261 14.48 -7.45 -13.57
N ARG A 262 14.89 -6.18 -13.69
CA ARG A 262 14.72 -5.20 -12.61
C ARG A 262 13.34 -4.56 -12.63
N VAL A 263 12.77 -4.40 -11.44
CA VAL A 263 11.56 -3.62 -11.19
C VAL A 263 11.87 -2.54 -10.16
N HIS A 264 11.40 -1.32 -10.42
CA HIS A 264 11.68 -0.17 -9.59
C HIS A 264 10.39 0.34 -8.94
N ILE A 265 10.49 0.83 -7.71
CA ILE A 265 9.41 1.55 -7.04
C ILE A 265 9.90 2.87 -6.44
N THR A 266 8.95 3.73 -6.09
CA THR A 266 9.18 5.05 -5.49
C THR A 266 8.21 5.21 -4.32
N ALA A 267 8.72 5.31 -3.10
CA ALA A 267 7.89 5.28 -1.89
C ALA A 267 8.26 6.41 -0.92
N THR A 268 7.35 7.38 -0.71
CA THR A 268 7.46 8.33 0.40
C THR A 268 7.15 7.62 1.71
N VAL A 269 7.99 7.83 2.72
CA VAL A 269 7.83 7.22 4.03
C VAL A 269 6.68 7.87 4.78
N LEU A 270 5.66 7.07 5.08
CA LEU A 270 4.56 7.51 5.91
C LEU A 270 5.04 7.58 7.36
N ARG A 271 5.01 8.78 7.93
CA ARG A 271 5.31 9.07 9.32
C ARG A 271 4.43 10.21 9.80
N TYR A 272 3.85 10.07 10.98
CA TYR A 272 3.16 11.16 11.66
C TYR A 272 3.35 11.04 13.17
N THR A 273 3.22 12.15 13.88
CA THR A 273 3.22 12.16 15.34
C THR A 273 1.78 12.06 15.83
N SER A 274 1.49 11.04 16.62
CA SER A 274 0.26 10.96 17.39
C SER A 274 0.22 12.13 18.39
N ALA A 275 -0.66 13.11 18.16
CA ALA A 275 -0.74 14.31 18.98
C ALA A 275 -1.05 13.98 20.45
N ALA A 276 -1.84 12.93 20.68
CA ALA A 276 -2.27 12.52 22.02
C ALA A 276 -1.18 11.76 22.82
N LYS A 277 -0.14 11.24 22.16
CA LYS A 277 0.92 10.42 22.80
C LYS A 277 2.35 10.95 22.57
N ASN A 278 2.51 11.99 21.75
CA ASN A 278 3.80 12.45 21.24
C ASN A 278 4.68 11.29 20.71
N LYS A 279 4.04 10.32 20.05
CA LYS A 279 4.66 9.11 19.52
C LYS A 279 4.75 9.21 18.01
N THR A 280 5.93 8.92 17.46
CA THR A 280 6.10 8.71 16.02
C THR A 280 5.43 7.41 15.60
N VAL A 281 4.45 7.50 14.72
CA VAL A 281 3.79 6.37 14.08
C VAL A 281 4.30 6.28 12.65
N ASN A 282 4.74 5.10 12.23
CA ASN A 282 5.23 4.86 10.88
C ASN A 282 4.25 3.95 10.11
N GLY A 283 4.17 4.14 8.79
CA GLY A 283 3.53 3.17 7.92
C GLY A 283 4.37 1.90 7.83
N LEU A 284 3.76 0.74 8.08
CA LEU A 284 4.43 -0.57 8.14
C LEU A 284 5.34 -0.82 6.94
N CYS A 285 4.80 -0.78 5.72
CA CYS A 285 5.57 -1.11 4.53
C CYS A 285 6.63 -0.05 4.18
N THR A 286 6.31 1.23 4.33
CA THR A 286 7.28 2.28 3.97
C THR A 286 8.41 2.38 4.98
N ARG A 287 8.16 2.11 6.27
CA ARG A 287 9.23 1.99 7.28
C ARG A 287 10.09 0.76 7.01
N TYR A 288 9.49 -0.37 6.64
CA TYR A 288 10.24 -1.54 6.21
C TYR A 288 11.16 -1.25 5.01
N LEU A 289 10.68 -0.54 3.99
CA LEU A 289 11.53 -0.13 2.86
C LEU A 289 12.66 0.83 3.27
N LEU A 290 12.40 1.73 4.22
CA LEU A 290 13.43 2.61 4.78
C LEU A 290 14.46 1.81 5.62
N ASP A 291 14.01 0.83 6.42
CA ASP A 291 14.90 -0.08 7.15
C ASP A 291 15.82 -0.85 6.19
N LEU A 292 15.28 -1.36 5.08
CA LEU A 292 16.07 -2.02 4.04
C LEU A 292 17.08 -1.08 3.39
N HIS A 293 16.69 0.18 3.14
CA HIS A 293 17.60 1.19 2.63
C HIS A 293 18.75 1.45 3.61
N GLU A 294 18.45 1.74 4.88
CA GLU A 294 19.44 2.00 5.93
C GLU A 294 20.38 0.81 6.12
N GLN A 295 19.87 -0.43 6.11
CA GLN A 295 20.68 -1.65 6.19
C GLN A 295 21.62 -1.80 4.99
N LEU A 296 21.15 -1.51 3.78
CA LEU A 296 21.98 -1.60 2.58
C LEU A 296 23.04 -0.48 2.53
N GLN A 297 22.74 0.72 3.06
CA GLN A 297 23.75 1.78 3.20
C GLN A 297 24.82 1.41 4.24
N ALA A 298 24.42 0.81 5.35
CA ALA A 298 25.34 0.36 6.39
C ALA A 298 26.19 -0.85 5.96
N ASN A 299 25.61 -1.74 5.15
CA ASN A 299 26.29 -2.91 4.61
C ASN A 299 25.85 -3.16 3.14
N PRO A 300 26.59 -2.61 2.16
CA PRO A 300 26.29 -2.80 0.74
C PRO A 300 26.31 -4.28 0.28
N GLY A 301 26.94 -5.18 1.04
CA GLY A 301 26.95 -6.61 0.78
C GLY A 301 25.78 -7.38 1.41
N ALA A 302 24.86 -6.70 2.12
CA ALA A 302 23.74 -7.35 2.78
C ALA A 302 22.83 -8.07 1.77
N ALA A 303 22.56 -9.35 2.03
CA ALA A 303 21.63 -10.15 1.25
C ALA A 303 20.19 -9.87 1.71
N LEU A 304 19.63 -8.75 1.23
CA LEU A 304 18.27 -8.33 1.56
C LEU A 304 17.27 -8.77 0.48
N SER A 305 16.07 -9.15 0.90
CA SER A 305 14.99 -9.58 -0.02
C SER A 305 13.62 -9.26 0.57
N ALA A 306 12.63 -9.11 -0.31
CA ALA A 306 11.23 -8.88 0.05
C ALA A 306 10.31 -9.79 -0.77
N PRO A 307 9.21 -10.32 -0.18
CA PRO A 307 8.21 -11.07 -0.93
C PRO A 307 7.41 -10.11 -1.81
N VAL A 308 7.35 -10.39 -3.12
CA VAL A 308 6.68 -9.56 -4.11
C VAL A 308 5.84 -10.32 -5.13
N THR A 309 4.88 -9.61 -5.71
CA THR A 309 4.11 -10.04 -6.90
C THR A 309 3.85 -8.87 -7.82
N ILE A 310 3.60 -9.15 -9.10
CA ILE A 310 3.12 -8.14 -10.05
C ILE A 310 1.60 -8.20 -10.13
N ARG A 311 0.96 -7.03 -10.05
CA ARG A 311 -0.46 -6.85 -10.38
C ARG A 311 -0.54 -6.07 -11.68
N HIS A 312 -1.11 -6.70 -12.70
CA HIS A 312 -1.33 -6.03 -13.98
C HIS A 312 -2.47 -5.02 -13.89
N ALA A 313 -2.28 -3.86 -14.51
CA ALA A 313 -3.25 -2.77 -14.52
C ALA A 313 -3.54 -2.27 -15.94
N ALA A 314 -4.73 -1.68 -16.13
CA ALA A 314 -5.12 -1.04 -17.39
C ALA A 314 -4.42 0.31 -17.64
N PHE A 315 -3.67 0.82 -16.66
CA PHE A 315 -2.95 2.08 -16.73
C PHE A 315 -1.73 1.96 -17.66
N LYS A 316 -1.95 2.01 -18.97
CA LYS A 316 -0.94 1.76 -20.01
C LYS A 316 -0.81 2.91 -20.98
N LEU A 317 0.39 3.08 -21.54
CA LEU A 317 0.63 3.96 -22.69
C LEU A 317 -0.27 3.58 -23.88
N PRO A 318 -0.58 4.54 -24.77
CA PRO A 318 -1.37 4.26 -25.97
C PRO A 318 -0.68 3.24 -26.86
N ARG A 319 -1.46 2.39 -27.55
CA ARG A 319 -0.90 1.43 -28.52
C ARG A 319 -0.21 2.11 -29.71
N GLN A 320 -0.70 3.28 -30.11
CA GLN A 320 -0.14 4.04 -31.22
C GLN A 320 0.84 5.09 -30.68
N ASN A 321 2.12 4.93 -31.04
CA ASN A 321 3.21 5.79 -30.56
C ASN A 321 3.00 7.29 -30.87
N ALA A 322 2.32 7.62 -31.97
CA ALA A 322 2.01 8.99 -32.38
C ALA A 322 0.91 9.66 -31.53
N THR A 323 0.23 8.91 -30.65
CA THR A 323 -0.81 9.47 -29.78
C THR A 323 -0.15 10.32 -28.68
N PRO A 324 -0.54 11.59 -28.51
CA PRO A 324 0.01 12.41 -27.45
C PRO A 324 -0.38 11.92 -26.06
N VAL A 325 0.46 12.19 -25.06
CA VAL A 325 0.23 11.80 -23.67
C VAL A 325 0.39 13.01 -22.74
N ILE A 326 -0.55 13.18 -21.82
CA ILE A 326 -0.53 14.19 -20.78
C ILE A 326 -0.49 13.46 -19.44
N MET A 327 0.61 13.59 -18.72
CA MET A 327 0.87 12.91 -17.45
C MET A 327 0.82 13.93 -16.32
N ILE A 328 0.01 13.69 -15.29
CA ILE A 328 -0.20 14.61 -14.17
C ILE A 328 0.01 13.83 -12.87
N GLY A 329 1.14 14.07 -12.20
CA GLY A 329 1.57 13.27 -11.07
C GLY A 329 2.47 14.01 -10.11
N PRO A 330 1.92 14.82 -9.19
CA PRO A 330 2.71 15.44 -8.12
C PRO A 330 3.15 14.42 -7.06
N GLY A 331 4.28 14.70 -6.42
CA GLY A 331 4.89 13.83 -5.41
C GLY A 331 5.13 12.41 -5.95
N THR A 332 4.81 11.39 -5.16
CA THR A 332 4.92 9.98 -5.58
C THR A 332 3.98 9.60 -6.72
N GLY A 333 3.04 10.46 -7.11
CA GLY A 333 2.27 10.32 -8.35
C GLY A 333 3.13 10.29 -9.61
N VAL A 334 4.39 10.74 -9.54
CA VAL A 334 5.33 10.67 -10.67
C VAL A 334 5.85 9.25 -10.94
N ALA A 335 5.67 8.31 -10.01
CA ALA A 335 6.23 6.97 -10.08
C ALA A 335 5.94 6.25 -11.41
N PRO A 336 4.69 6.01 -11.84
CA PRO A 336 4.45 5.33 -13.12
C PRO A 336 4.91 6.15 -14.32
N PHE A 337 4.95 7.49 -14.21
CA PHE A 337 5.36 8.36 -15.31
C PHE A 337 6.85 8.32 -15.58
N ARG A 338 7.68 8.06 -14.56
CA ARG A 338 9.09 7.71 -14.78
C ARG A 338 9.21 6.49 -15.71
N GLY A 339 8.43 5.44 -15.45
CA GLY A 339 8.38 4.24 -16.30
C GLY A 339 7.85 4.52 -17.70
N PHE A 340 6.81 5.35 -17.85
CA PHE A 340 6.27 5.76 -19.15
C PHE A 340 7.29 6.55 -19.98
N VAL A 341 7.96 7.51 -19.36
CA VAL A 341 8.97 8.34 -20.03
C VAL A 341 10.18 7.50 -20.45
N GLN A 342 10.64 6.58 -19.58
CA GLN A 342 11.68 5.60 -19.92
C GLN A 342 11.27 4.74 -21.13
N GLU A 343 10.05 4.21 -21.14
CA GLU A 343 9.52 3.43 -22.25
C GLU A 343 9.52 4.23 -23.56
N ARG A 344 9.13 5.50 -23.49
CA ARG A 344 9.15 6.40 -24.64
C ARG A 344 10.58 6.70 -25.12
N CYS A 345 11.55 6.89 -24.22
CA CYS A 345 12.97 6.98 -24.60
C CYS A 345 13.44 5.74 -25.37
N PHE A 346 13.05 4.53 -24.92
CA PHE A 346 13.37 3.29 -25.63
C PHE A 346 12.75 3.26 -27.03
N LEU A 347 11.47 3.65 -27.15
CA LEU A 347 10.78 3.70 -28.45
C LEU A 347 11.40 4.73 -29.40
N ALA A 348 11.80 5.90 -28.91
CA ALA A 348 12.49 6.93 -29.69
C ALA A 348 13.84 6.41 -30.21
N ALA A 349 14.65 5.80 -29.34
CA ALA A 349 15.93 5.21 -29.74
C ALA A 349 15.74 4.10 -30.79
N LYS A 350 14.76 3.21 -30.58
CA LYS A 350 14.43 2.15 -31.54
C LYS A 350 13.97 2.70 -32.89
N ALA A 351 13.21 3.80 -32.89
CA ALA A 351 12.78 4.47 -34.11
C ALA A 351 13.97 5.04 -34.89
N LYS A 352 14.88 5.74 -34.21
CA LYS A 352 16.12 6.29 -34.80
C LYS A 352 17.06 5.22 -35.34
N ALA A 353 17.13 4.07 -34.68
CA ALA A 353 17.94 2.93 -35.12
C ALA A 353 17.29 2.08 -36.22
N SER A 354 16.03 2.36 -36.60
CA SER A 354 15.32 1.56 -37.59
C SER A 354 15.87 1.80 -38.99
N THR A 355 16.26 0.72 -39.66
CA THR A 355 16.65 0.72 -41.08
C THR A 355 15.50 0.30 -42.01
N SER A 356 14.28 0.19 -41.47
CA SER A 356 13.08 -0.17 -42.23
C SER A 356 12.79 0.89 -43.31
N ALA A 357 12.40 0.44 -44.50
CA ALA A 357 11.95 1.32 -45.58
C ALA A 357 10.73 2.16 -45.18
N ILE A 358 9.94 1.68 -44.21
CA ILE A 358 8.87 2.44 -43.54
C ILE A 358 9.30 2.61 -42.08
N PRO A 359 9.86 3.77 -41.70
CA PRO A 359 10.24 4.02 -40.32
C PRO A 359 9.00 4.06 -39.42
N PRO A 360 9.12 3.68 -38.15
CA PRO A 360 8.01 3.81 -37.21
C PRO A 360 7.59 5.28 -37.08
N ALA A 361 6.30 5.50 -36.88
CA ALA A 361 5.75 6.83 -36.68
C ALA A 361 6.47 7.57 -35.54
N PRO A 362 6.68 8.89 -35.66
CA PRO A 362 7.28 9.67 -34.59
C PRO A 362 6.43 9.57 -33.32
N LEU A 363 7.09 9.75 -32.17
CA LEU A 363 6.36 9.79 -30.91
C LEU A 363 5.45 11.02 -30.88
N GLY A 364 4.21 10.83 -30.46
CA GLY A 364 3.29 11.92 -30.16
C GLY A 364 3.82 12.72 -28.98
N GLU A 365 3.40 13.98 -28.87
CA GLU A 365 3.89 14.87 -27.81
C GLU A 365 3.64 14.31 -26.39
N SER A 366 4.60 14.47 -25.48
CA SER A 366 4.49 14.03 -24.08
C SER A 366 4.74 15.16 -23.10
N LEU A 367 3.71 15.52 -22.34
CA LEU A 367 3.80 16.51 -21.25
C LEU A 367 3.76 15.82 -19.90
N LEU A 368 4.63 16.24 -18.98
CA LEU A 368 4.59 15.83 -17.57
C LEU A 368 4.37 17.05 -16.68
N PHE A 369 3.24 17.09 -15.99
CA PHE A 369 2.94 18.02 -14.91
C PHE A 369 3.34 17.39 -13.58
N PHE A 370 4.45 17.87 -13.02
CA PHE A 370 4.99 17.43 -11.74
C PHE A 370 4.83 18.53 -10.69
N GLY A 371 4.72 18.15 -9.42
CA GLY A 371 4.75 19.12 -8.33
C GLY A 371 5.28 18.52 -7.04
N CYS A 372 5.98 19.33 -6.26
CA CYS A 372 6.50 18.98 -4.94
C CYS A 372 6.45 20.21 -4.01
N ARG A 373 7.04 20.13 -2.81
CA ARG A 373 7.09 21.27 -1.89
C ARG A 373 8.12 22.29 -2.37
N TYR A 374 9.37 21.87 -2.51
CA TYR A 374 10.50 22.72 -2.84
C TYR A 374 11.36 22.06 -3.92
N GLU A 375 11.82 22.85 -4.89
CA GLU A 375 12.74 22.37 -5.94
C GLU A 375 14.00 21.74 -5.34
N ALA A 376 14.59 22.39 -4.34
CA ALA A 376 15.85 21.98 -3.73
C ALA A 376 15.75 20.75 -2.81
N HIS A 377 14.54 20.30 -2.46
CA HIS A 377 14.35 19.28 -1.42
C HIS A 377 13.64 18.01 -1.88
N ASP A 378 12.44 18.12 -2.46
CA ASP A 378 11.60 16.96 -2.77
C ASP A 378 11.26 16.82 -4.26
N PHE A 379 12.11 17.40 -5.12
CA PHE A 379 12.05 17.22 -6.57
C PHE A 379 12.56 15.82 -6.97
N LEU A 380 11.64 14.87 -6.94
CA LEU A 380 11.88 13.48 -7.30
C LEU A 380 12.50 13.35 -8.70
N TYR A 381 13.64 12.66 -8.77
CA TYR A 381 14.35 12.35 -10.02
C TYR A 381 14.80 13.58 -10.82
N ALA A 382 15.01 14.73 -10.17
CA ALA A 382 15.41 15.99 -10.80
C ALA A 382 16.52 15.85 -11.86
N THR A 383 17.52 15.00 -11.60
CA THR A 383 18.66 14.78 -12.49
C THR A 383 18.34 13.94 -13.72
N GLU A 384 17.26 13.15 -13.71
CA GLU A 384 16.92 12.23 -14.80
C GLU A 384 16.08 12.89 -15.89
N TRP A 385 15.24 13.87 -15.54
CA TRP A 385 14.31 14.48 -16.49
C TRP A 385 14.99 15.18 -17.68
N PRO A 386 16.09 15.95 -17.51
CA PRO A 386 16.80 16.55 -18.64
C PRO A 386 17.32 15.49 -19.63
N GLU A 387 17.79 14.34 -19.13
CA GLU A 387 18.24 13.25 -19.99
C GLU A 387 17.10 12.64 -20.79
N TYR A 388 15.92 12.49 -20.17
CA TYR A 388 14.75 11.94 -20.85
C TYR A 388 14.19 12.89 -21.92
N ILE A 389 14.30 14.20 -21.72
CA ILE A 389 13.97 15.20 -22.75
C ILE A 389 14.96 15.11 -23.91
N ALA A 390 16.26 15.05 -23.63
CA ALA A 390 17.29 14.89 -24.65
C ALA A 390 17.16 13.58 -25.45
N LYS A 391 16.63 12.51 -24.82
CA LYS A 391 16.30 11.23 -25.46
C LYS A 391 14.93 11.21 -26.14
N GLU A 392 14.23 12.34 -26.21
CA GLU A 392 12.91 12.52 -26.84
C GLU A 392 11.79 11.65 -26.23
N GLY A 393 11.97 11.13 -25.01
CA GLY A 393 10.91 10.42 -24.29
C GLY A 393 9.88 11.38 -23.68
N LEU A 394 10.32 12.58 -23.32
CA LEU A 394 9.51 13.66 -22.75
C LEU A 394 9.65 14.93 -23.60
N SER A 395 8.53 15.52 -24.03
CA SER A 395 8.55 16.79 -24.76
C SER A 395 8.78 17.97 -23.80
N GLU A 396 8.12 17.96 -22.64
CA GLU A 396 8.30 19.00 -21.62
C GLU A 396 7.97 18.51 -20.22
N LEU A 397 8.78 18.95 -19.25
CA LEU A 397 8.49 18.86 -17.82
C LEU A 397 8.00 20.21 -17.31
N ILE A 398 6.80 20.24 -16.75
CA ILE A 398 6.17 21.43 -16.21
C ILE A 398 6.03 21.25 -14.69
N THR A 399 6.73 22.08 -13.91
CA THR A 399 6.86 21.90 -12.45
C THR A 399 6.04 22.89 -11.64
N ALA A 400 5.45 22.41 -10.55
CA ALA A 400 4.74 23.19 -9.55
C ALA A 400 5.40 23.03 -8.17
N PHE A 401 6.18 24.02 -7.75
CA PHE A 401 6.80 24.05 -6.42
C PHE A 401 5.91 24.79 -5.44
N SER A 402 5.22 24.05 -4.58
CA SER A 402 4.12 24.58 -3.77
C SER A 402 4.56 25.50 -2.62
N ARG A 403 5.87 25.54 -2.30
CA ARG A 403 6.43 26.30 -1.17
C ARG A 403 7.66 27.17 -1.51
N ASP A 404 8.10 27.22 -2.77
CA ASP A 404 9.25 28.06 -3.17
C ASP A 404 8.91 29.56 -3.26
N GLY A 405 7.63 29.89 -3.49
CA GLY A 405 7.14 31.27 -3.61
C GLY A 405 6.20 31.69 -2.47
N ALA A 406 5.74 32.95 -2.53
CA ALA A 406 4.79 33.50 -1.56
C ALA A 406 3.39 32.86 -1.62
N SER A 407 3.00 32.31 -2.78
CA SER A 407 1.72 31.66 -3.01
C SER A 407 1.90 30.19 -3.37
N LYS A 408 0.95 29.34 -2.94
CA LYS A 408 0.98 27.91 -3.26
C LYS A 408 0.70 27.66 -4.74
N VAL A 409 1.64 27.01 -5.42
CA VAL A 409 1.49 26.57 -6.82
C VAL A 409 1.28 25.06 -6.87
N TYR A 410 0.23 24.63 -7.58
CA TYR A 410 -0.12 23.22 -7.76
C TYR A 410 -0.23 22.87 -9.25
N VAL A 411 -0.29 21.57 -9.57
CA VAL A 411 -0.32 21.09 -10.96
C VAL A 411 -1.54 21.61 -11.75
N GLN A 412 -2.69 21.83 -11.11
CA GLN A 412 -3.86 22.43 -11.76
C GLN A 412 -3.67 23.90 -12.15
N HIS A 413 -2.82 24.64 -11.42
CA HIS A 413 -2.46 26.01 -11.81
C HIS A 413 -1.60 25.97 -13.08
N ARG A 414 -0.63 25.05 -13.14
CA ARG A 414 0.18 24.82 -14.34
C ARG A 414 -0.65 24.31 -15.53
N LEU A 415 -1.64 23.46 -15.28
CA LEU A 415 -2.58 23.06 -16.33
C LEU A 415 -3.33 24.28 -16.88
N ALA A 416 -3.77 25.22 -16.03
CA ALA A 416 -4.42 26.44 -16.48
C ALA A 416 -3.49 27.34 -17.31
N GLU A 417 -2.24 27.53 -16.88
CA GLU A 417 -1.22 28.29 -17.60
C GLU A 417 -0.93 27.71 -19.00
N HIS A 418 -0.92 26.38 -19.13
CA HIS A 418 -0.67 25.68 -20.40
C HIS A 418 -1.97 25.24 -21.11
N GLY A 419 -3.12 25.78 -20.71
CA GLY A 419 -4.42 25.17 -21.00
C GLY A 419 -4.77 25.07 -22.48
N ASP A 420 -4.33 26.01 -23.31
CA ASP A 420 -4.63 25.99 -24.75
C ASP A 420 -3.92 24.83 -25.46
N ARG A 421 -2.64 24.62 -25.14
CA ARG A 421 -1.85 23.49 -25.64
C ARG A 421 -2.40 22.16 -25.13
N VAL A 422 -2.72 22.08 -23.83
CA VAL A 422 -3.32 20.86 -23.25
C VAL A 422 -4.65 20.53 -23.94
N TRP A 423 -5.51 21.52 -24.16
CA TRP A 423 -6.79 21.31 -24.83
C TRP A 423 -6.62 20.90 -26.30
N GLU A 424 -5.67 21.49 -27.02
CA GLU A 424 -5.34 21.09 -28.39
C GLU A 424 -4.92 19.61 -28.46
N LEU A 425 -4.07 19.17 -27.53
CA LEU A 425 -3.67 17.75 -27.43
C LEU A 425 -4.87 16.84 -27.14
N VAL A 426 -5.75 17.23 -26.22
CA VAL A 426 -6.99 16.50 -25.94
C VAL A 426 -7.86 16.37 -27.20
N ARG A 427 -7.97 17.44 -28.00
CA ARG A 427 -8.67 17.40 -29.31
C ARG A 427 -8.00 16.48 -30.33
N LYS A 428 -6.66 16.40 -30.32
CA LYS A 428 -5.87 15.49 -31.16
C LYS A 428 -5.91 14.02 -30.74
N GLY A 429 -6.70 13.68 -29.72
CA GLY A 429 -6.82 12.28 -29.30
C GLY A 429 -5.90 11.90 -28.13
N ALA A 430 -5.27 12.87 -27.45
CA ALA A 430 -4.35 12.57 -26.35
C ALA A 430 -4.96 11.67 -25.27
N HIS A 431 -4.08 10.87 -24.66
CA HIS A 431 -4.38 10.14 -23.44
C HIS A 431 -3.91 10.96 -22.22
N VAL A 432 -4.83 11.17 -21.29
CA VAL A 432 -4.62 11.84 -20.01
C VAL A 432 -4.42 10.79 -18.93
N TYR A 433 -3.39 10.98 -18.11
CA TYR A 433 -3.06 10.11 -17.00
C TYR A 433 -2.92 10.94 -15.73
N VAL A 434 -3.62 10.54 -14.67
CA VAL A 434 -3.57 11.20 -13.36
C VAL A 434 -3.13 10.19 -12.31
N CYS A 435 -2.11 10.52 -11.52
CA CYS A 435 -1.57 9.61 -10.51
C CYS A 435 -1.22 10.34 -9.21
N GLY A 436 -1.47 9.72 -8.05
CA GLY A 436 -1.18 10.29 -6.73
C GLY A 436 -2.42 10.39 -5.83
N ASP A 437 -2.59 11.53 -5.15
CA ASP A 437 -3.65 11.72 -4.14
C ASP A 437 -5.07 11.67 -4.74
N ALA A 438 -5.84 10.66 -4.32
CA ALA A 438 -7.23 10.48 -4.73
C ALA A 438 -8.20 11.45 -4.02
N LYS A 439 -7.84 11.95 -2.83
CA LYS A 439 -8.77 12.73 -2.00
C LYS A 439 -8.99 14.14 -2.53
N ASN A 440 -7.92 14.81 -2.96
CA ASN A 440 -7.95 16.22 -3.36
C ASN A 440 -7.43 16.39 -4.79
N MET A 441 -6.18 15.99 -5.05
CA MET A 441 -5.50 16.28 -6.33
C MET A 441 -6.27 15.75 -7.54
N ALA A 442 -6.70 14.49 -7.53
CA ALA A 442 -7.45 13.90 -8.64
C ALA A 442 -8.77 14.64 -8.93
N ARG A 443 -9.47 15.09 -7.88
CA ARG A 443 -10.73 15.84 -8.01
C ARG A 443 -10.51 17.22 -8.61
N ASP A 444 -9.46 17.91 -8.18
CA ASP A 444 -9.10 19.24 -8.69
C ASP A 444 -8.66 19.19 -10.16
N VAL A 445 -7.87 18.18 -10.54
CA VAL A 445 -7.48 17.96 -11.93
C VAL A 445 -8.69 17.61 -12.80
N GLN A 446 -9.58 16.73 -12.33
CA GLN A 446 -10.80 16.41 -13.06
C GLN A 446 -11.66 17.66 -13.29
N ARG A 447 -11.84 18.49 -12.24
CA ARG A 447 -12.60 19.74 -12.33
C ARG A 447 -11.99 20.67 -13.40
N TRP A 448 -10.66 20.80 -13.42
CA TRP A 448 -9.98 21.57 -14.44
C TRP A 448 -10.29 21.08 -15.87
N PHE A 449 -10.34 19.77 -16.12
CA PHE A 449 -10.69 19.25 -17.45
C PHE A 449 -12.14 19.55 -17.86
N VAL A 450 -13.08 19.56 -16.90
CA VAL A 450 -14.48 20.00 -17.14
C VAL A 450 -14.50 21.49 -17.49
N GLU A 451 -13.83 22.33 -16.70
CA GLU A 451 -13.70 23.77 -16.96
C GLU A 451 -13.02 24.07 -18.29
N ALA A 452 -12.01 23.29 -18.68
CA ALA A 452 -11.34 23.41 -19.98
C ALA A 452 -12.27 23.04 -21.13
N ALA A 453 -13.07 21.99 -20.99
CA ALA A 453 -14.07 21.61 -21.98
C ALA A 453 -15.18 22.67 -22.15
N MET A 454 -15.52 23.40 -21.09
CA MET A 454 -16.43 24.55 -21.17
C MET A 454 -15.75 25.75 -21.84
N SER A 455 -14.67 26.25 -21.26
CA SER A 455 -14.01 27.50 -21.66
C SER A 455 -13.33 27.42 -23.03
N ARG A 456 -12.74 26.29 -23.38
CA ARG A 456 -11.98 26.09 -24.64
C ARG A 456 -12.69 25.19 -25.63
N GLY A 457 -13.59 24.33 -25.16
CA GLY A 457 -14.42 23.48 -26.01
C GLY A 457 -15.76 24.10 -26.39
N GLY A 458 -16.20 25.17 -25.71
CA GLY A 458 -17.50 25.77 -25.91
C GLY A 458 -18.66 24.86 -25.50
N LEU A 459 -18.40 23.85 -24.65
CA LEU A 459 -19.42 22.93 -24.19
C LEU A 459 -20.18 23.50 -22.98
N PRO A 460 -21.52 23.38 -22.94
CA PRO A 460 -22.27 23.52 -21.70
C PRO A 460 -21.76 22.55 -20.62
N GLU A 461 -21.99 22.89 -19.34
CA GLU A 461 -21.46 22.14 -18.18
C GLU A 461 -21.82 20.65 -18.20
N ASP A 462 -23.09 20.30 -18.44
CA ASP A 462 -23.57 18.91 -18.54
C ASP A 462 -22.84 18.11 -19.63
N LYS A 463 -22.56 18.76 -20.77
CA LYS A 463 -21.81 18.16 -21.88
C LYS A 463 -20.32 18.09 -21.59
N ALA A 464 -19.77 19.02 -20.84
CA ALA A 464 -18.37 19.01 -20.41
C ALA A 464 -18.10 17.88 -19.41
N GLU A 465 -18.97 17.67 -18.42
CA GLU A 465 -18.89 16.53 -17.51
C GLU A 465 -18.99 15.20 -18.26
N ARG A 466 -19.96 15.09 -19.18
CA ARG A 466 -20.12 13.91 -20.03
C ARG A 466 -18.91 13.67 -20.91
N PHE A 467 -18.28 14.73 -21.45
CA PHE A 467 -17.07 14.61 -22.25
C PHE A 467 -15.94 13.95 -21.46
N VAL A 468 -15.68 14.38 -20.22
CA VAL A 468 -14.64 13.76 -19.36
C VAL A 468 -15.00 12.32 -18.99
N LYS A 469 -16.28 12.04 -18.71
CA LYS A 469 -16.77 10.68 -18.48
C LYS A 469 -16.54 9.78 -19.70
N ASP A 470 -16.83 10.27 -20.90
CA ASP A 470 -16.62 9.55 -22.16
C ASP A 470 -15.12 9.29 -22.40
N MET A 471 -14.23 10.23 -22.05
CA MET A 471 -12.78 9.99 -22.11
C MET A 471 -12.35 8.84 -21.20
N ARG A 472 -12.90 8.75 -19.98
CA ARG A 472 -12.64 7.62 -19.07
C ARG A 472 -13.12 6.30 -19.67
N THR A 473 -14.37 6.25 -20.13
CA THR A 473 -14.96 5.04 -20.73
C THR A 473 -14.20 4.58 -21.97
N LYS A 474 -13.65 5.52 -22.76
CA LYS A 474 -12.85 5.22 -23.95
C LYS A 474 -11.37 4.91 -23.65
N GLY A 475 -10.96 4.87 -22.38
CA GLY A 475 -9.58 4.61 -22.00
C GLY A 475 -8.61 5.72 -22.43
N ARG A 476 -9.09 6.97 -22.51
CA ARG A 476 -8.30 8.18 -22.83
C ARG A 476 -8.07 9.08 -21.62
N TYR A 477 -8.74 8.82 -20.50
CA TYR A 477 -8.47 9.43 -19.20
C TYR A 477 -8.34 8.29 -18.19
N LEU A 478 -7.14 8.07 -17.65
CA LEU A 478 -6.84 6.98 -16.73
C LEU A 478 -6.32 7.53 -15.40
N GLU A 479 -6.68 6.85 -14.32
CA GLU A 479 -6.34 7.23 -12.95
C GLU A 479 -5.63 6.07 -12.25
N ASP A 480 -4.50 6.39 -11.61
CA ASP A 480 -3.78 5.51 -10.68
C ASP A 480 -3.60 6.27 -9.36
N VAL A 481 -4.68 6.32 -8.56
CA VAL A 481 -4.80 7.21 -7.40
C VAL A 481 -5.07 6.43 -6.11
N TRP A 482 -4.52 6.90 -5.00
CA TRP A 482 -4.61 6.26 -3.68
C TRP A 482 -4.74 7.30 -2.55
N ALA A 483 -5.00 6.84 -1.32
CA ALA A 483 -5.39 7.70 -0.21
C ALA A 483 -4.95 7.22 1.18
#